data_AF-A0A3D8R196-F1
#
_entry.id   AF-A0A3D8R196-F1
#
_cell.length_a   1.000
_cell.length_b   1.000
_cell.length_c   1.000
_cell.angle_alpha   90.00
_cell.angle_beta   90.00
_cell.angle_gamma   90.00
#
_symmetry.space_group_name_H-M   'P 1'
#
loop_
_entity.id
_entity.type
_entity.pdbx_description
1 polymer ?
#
loop_
_entity_poly.entity_id
_entity_poly.type
_entity_poly.pdbx_seq_one_letter_code
_entity_poly.pdbx_strand_id
1 'polypeptide(L)'
;MSTIAQPRDSSVNGRRIPSIATPTSSSRPSLDIPRSETGSPATNPPARRNRAALREYYNLKKVSESDEIPNSDAASELSSNDHSDVAESELDAADFNAEEYVKHALQSQSLSELLRTYNGVLTDIRALDAEKKALVYDNYSKLIAATETIRKMRMNMDPLNPMASTLDPAIANIYERAQSIKDELKSSLGEGPRQGRDAAERRKARNTAKKVLETPENLRMLVAKGNTEEAKKQWEATRKLLERWRERGVGGQDVAACIEDGDAALRGEPPNEKSWVNVKERRINGGTQ
;
A
#
# COMPACT_ATOMS: atom_id res chain seq x y z
N MET A 1 -57.54 8.78 -49.64
CA MET A 1 -56.80 8.39 -48.41
C MET A 1 -56.62 9.66 -47.60
N SER A 2 -57.35 9.78 -46.50
CA SER A 2 -57.48 11.01 -45.69
C SER A 2 -56.96 10.74 -44.29
N THR A 3 -56.12 11.61 -43.74
CA THR A 3 -56.00 11.82 -42.28
C THR A 3 -55.70 13.30 -42.02
N ILE A 4 -56.73 13.97 -41.49
CA ILE A 4 -56.73 15.34 -40.96
C ILE A 4 -56.47 15.25 -39.46
N ALA A 5 -55.67 16.18 -38.95
CA ALA A 5 -55.27 16.26 -37.55
C ALA A 5 -56.20 17.16 -36.71
N GLN A 6 -56.31 16.79 -35.42
CA GLN A 6 -56.78 17.53 -34.22
C GLN A 6 -58.31 17.57 -33.94
N PRO A 7 -58.78 17.88 -32.70
CA PRO A 7 -58.23 17.69 -31.32
C PRO A 7 -59.31 17.11 -30.35
N ARG A 8 -58.96 16.71 -29.10
CA ARG A 8 -59.93 16.66 -27.98
C ARG A 8 -59.30 16.96 -26.62
N ASP A 9 -59.82 18.01 -25.99
CA ASP A 9 -59.76 18.34 -24.57
C ASP A 9 -60.42 17.28 -23.68
N SER A 10 -59.98 17.17 -22.42
CA SER A 10 -60.84 16.72 -21.32
C SER A 10 -60.61 17.56 -20.07
N SER A 11 -61.66 18.33 -19.74
CA SER A 11 -61.79 19.26 -18.63
C SER A 11 -61.72 18.62 -17.24
N VAL A 12 -61.05 19.37 -16.37
CA VAL A 12 -61.20 19.56 -14.91
C VAL A 12 -62.61 19.27 -14.33
N ASN A 13 -62.71 18.48 -13.26
CA ASN A 13 -63.20 18.92 -11.93
C ASN A 13 -63.22 17.82 -10.83
N GLY A 14 -62.54 18.09 -9.71
CA GLY A 14 -63.14 18.02 -8.36
C GLY A 14 -63.02 16.73 -7.53
N ARG A 15 -61.96 16.62 -6.70
CA ARG A 15 -62.15 16.24 -5.28
C ARG A 15 -60.99 16.72 -4.39
N ARG A 16 -61.39 17.47 -3.36
CA ARG A 16 -60.57 18.11 -2.32
C ARG A 16 -59.84 17.07 -1.46
N ILE A 17 -58.56 17.30 -1.18
CA ILE A 17 -57.86 16.71 -0.02
C ILE A 17 -57.17 17.88 0.70
N PRO A 18 -57.47 18.14 1.99
CA PRO A 18 -56.90 19.27 2.71
C PRO A 18 -55.48 18.94 3.22
N SER A 19 -54.58 19.90 3.06
CA SER A 19 -53.33 20.03 3.80
C SER A 19 -53.63 20.38 5.26
N ILE A 20 -53.33 19.46 6.19
CA ILE A 20 -53.27 19.75 7.62
C ILE A 20 -51.79 19.78 8.02
N ALA A 21 -51.32 21.00 8.26
CA ALA A 21 -50.16 21.27 9.08
C ALA A 21 -50.55 21.14 10.55
N THR A 22 -49.71 20.50 11.38
CA THR A 22 -49.58 20.85 12.81
C THR A 22 -48.13 20.69 13.28
N PRO A 23 -47.73 21.43 14.34
CA PRO A 23 -46.35 21.78 14.63
C PRO A 23 -45.79 21.17 15.93
N THR A 24 -44.48 21.38 16.14
CA THR A 24 -43.82 21.64 17.44
C THR A 24 -43.73 20.53 18.50
N SER A 25 -42.48 20.18 18.80
CA SER A 25 -41.85 20.17 20.14
C SER A 25 -41.23 18.86 20.63
N SER A 26 -40.02 19.06 21.12
CA SER A 26 -39.08 18.21 21.84
C SER A 26 -39.61 17.56 23.12
N SER A 27 -39.17 16.32 23.37
CA SER A 27 -38.46 15.94 24.60
C SER A 27 -37.78 14.57 24.43
N ARG A 28 -36.44 14.58 24.47
CA ARG A 28 -35.57 13.39 24.59
C ARG A 28 -35.72 12.78 25.99
N PRO A 29 -35.29 11.52 26.17
CA PRO A 29 -34.13 11.35 27.06
C PRO A 29 -32.94 10.66 26.37
N SER A 30 -31.80 11.32 26.46
CA SER A 30 -30.46 10.79 26.22
C SER A 30 -30.02 9.88 27.37
N LEU A 31 -29.43 8.74 27.06
CA LEU A 31 -28.60 7.99 28.00
C LEU A 31 -27.23 7.73 27.35
N ASP A 32 -26.31 8.65 27.63
CA ASP A 32 -24.87 8.48 27.41
C ASP A 32 -24.33 7.50 28.45
N ILE A 33 -23.57 6.50 28.01
CA ILE A 33 -22.62 5.75 28.86
C ILE A 33 -21.23 5.86 28.20
N PRO A 34 -20.19 6.29 28.93
CA PRO A 34 -18.93 6.74 28.36
C PRO A 34 -17.98 5.60 27.99
N ARG A 35 -17.15 5.89 26.98
CA ARG A 35 -15.90 5.19 26.65
C ARG A 35 -14.95 5.13 27.84
N SER A 36 -14.23 4.03 27.98
CA SER A 36 -12.94 3.97 28.68
C SER A 36 -11.91 3.36 27.75
N GLU A 37 -10.87 4.13 27.42
CA GLU A 37 -9.60 3.65 26.88
C GLU A 37 -8.62 3.38 28.02
N THR A 38 -7.83 2.31 27.91
CA THR A 38 -6.36 2.20 28.13
C THR A 38 -5.94 0.86 28.74
N GLY A 39 -5.01 0.15 28.06
CA GLY A 39 -4.19 -0.94 28.64
C GLY A 39 -4.02 -2.20 27.76
N SER A 40 -3.12 -2.17 26.76
CA SER A 40 -2.63 -3.36 26.01
C SER A 40 -1.76 -4.28 26.90
N PRO A 41 -1.69 -5.63 26.71
CA PRO A 41 -0.94 -6.23 25.58
C PRO A 41 -1.47 -7.59 25.02
N ALA A 42 -1.24 -7.78 23.72
CA ALA A 42 -0.98 -9.04 22.99
C ALA A 42 -1.96 -10.24 23.01
N THR A 43 -2.04 -10.86 21.82
CA THR A 43 -2.56 -12.21 21.44
C THR A 43 -4.04 -12.34 21.05
N ASN A 44 -4.31 -12.39 19.74
CA ASN A 44 -5.55 -12.95 19.16
C ASN A 44 -5.52 -14.48 19.23
N PRO A 45 -6.67 -15.20 19.11
CA PRO A 45 -8.05 -14.90 19.56
C PRO A 45 -8.72 -16.14 20.22
N PRO A 46 -10.01 -16.11 20.66
CA PRO A 46 -10.76 -17.36 20.80
C PRO A 46 -12.02 -17.36 19.92
N ALA A 47 -11.86 -17.89 18.71
CA ALA A 47 -12.96 -18.32 17.82
C ALA A 47 -13.97 -19.28 18.49
N ARG A 48 -13.66 -19.78 19.69
CA ARG A 48 -14.51 -20.66 20.51
C ARG A 48 -15.73 -19.96 21.10
N ARG A 49 -15.66 -18.66 21.41
CA ARG A 49 -16.82 -17.89 21.92
C ARG A 49 -17.90 -17.70 20.86
N ASN A 50 -17.51 -17.41 19.62
CA ASN A 50 -18.44 -17.31 18.50
C ASN A 50 -19.11 -18.66 18.20
N ARG A 51 -18.39 -19.77 18.37
CA ARG A 51 -18.97 -21.12 18.22
C ARG A 51 -20.03 -21.42 19.31
N ALA A 52 -19.84 -20.94 20.54
CA ALA A 52 -20.79 -21.12 21.62
C ALA A 52 -22.06 -20.27 21.42
N ALA A 53 -21.90 -19.01 21.04
CA ALA A 53 -23.03 -18.11 20.74
C ALA A 53 -23.89 -18.61 19.57
N LEU A 54 -23.25 -19.17 18.53
CA LEU A 54 -23.96 -19.79 17.42
C LEU A 54 -24.71 -21.07 17.86
N ARG A 55 -24.10 -21.90 18.71
CA ARG A 55 -24.77 -23.09 19.25
C ARG A 55 -26.01 -22.75 20.11
N GLU A 56 -25.97 -21.62 20.80
CA GLU A 56 -27.07 -21.12 21.62
C GLU A 56 -28.18 -20.49 20.77
N TYR A 57 -27.80 -19.71 19.74
CA TYR A 57 -28.71 -19.10 18.76
C TYR A 57 -29.49 -20.14 17.94
N TYR A 58 -28.88 -21.28 17.64
CA TYR A 58 -29.52 -22.42 16.96
C TYR A 58 -30.06 -23.49 17.92
N ASN A 59 -30.18 -23.19 19.22
CA ASN A 59 -30.72 -24.08 20.27
C ASN A 59 -30.14 -25.52 20.28
N LEU A 60 -28.86 -25.68 19.92
CA LEU A 60 -28.21 -26.98 19.72
C LEU A 60 -27.89 -27.74 21.03
N LYS A 61 -28.48 -27.32 22.15
CA LYS A 61 -28.27 -27.88 23.50
C LYS A 61 -29.60 -28.41 24.06
N LYS A 62 -30.25 -29.35 23.35
CA LYS A 62 -31.34 -30.16 23.93
C LYS A 62 -31.25 -31.67 23.62
N VAL A 63 -30.07 -32.19 23.30
CA VAL A 63 -29.89 -33.64 23.15
C VAL A 63 -28.53 -34.05 23.71
N SER A 64 -28.47 -34.35 25.00
CA SER A 64 -27.49 -35.30 25.61
C SER A 64 -27.65 -35.36 27.13
N GLU A 65 -28.62 -36.16 27.60
CA GLU A 65 -28.46 -36.96 28.82
C GLU A 65 -29.32 -38.23 28.68
N SER A 66 -28.78 -39.22 27.95
CA SER A 66 -28.97 -40.67 28.16
C SER A 66 -28.24 -41.43 27.05
N ASP A 67 -27.18 -42.14 27.43
CA ASP A 67 -26.38 -43.05 26.61
C ASP A 67 -27.17 -44.26 26.10
N GLU A 68 -27.07 -44.57 24.80
CA GLU A 68 -26.39 -45.77 24.25
C GLU A 68 -25.99 -45.49 22.77
N ILE A 69 -24.83 -46.01 22.33
CA ILE A 69 -24.03 -45.67 21.11
C ILE A 69 -24.10 -46.94 20.18
N PRO A 70 -23.99 -46.95 18.81
CA PRO A 70 -22.99 -46.19 18.04
C PRO A 70 -23.29 -45.72 16.60
N ASN A 71 -22.48 -44.72 16.20
CA ASN A 71 -22.06 -44.34 14.85
C ASN A 71 -23.12 -43.84 13.85
N SER A 72 -23.10 -42.53 13.59
CA SER A 72 -23.24 -42.03 12.21
C SER A 72 -22.60 -40.65 12.03
N ASP A 73 -21.79 -40.56 10.97
CA ASP A 73 -21.31 -39.33 10.37
C ASP A 73 -22.49 -38.42 9.99
N ALA A 74 -22.76 -37.39 10.78
CA ALA A 74 -23.78 -36.38 10.47
C ALA A 74 -23.18 -35.12 9.83
N ALA A 75 -22.14 -35.29 8.99
CA ALA A 75 -21.54 -34.21 8.19
C ALA A 75 -21.73 -34.40 6.68
N SER A 76 -22.57 -35.35 6.25
CA SER A 76 -22.90 -35.56 4.84
C SER A 76 -24.36 -35.95 4.64
N GLU A 77 -25.28 -35.11 5.10
CA GLU A 77 -26.69 -35.14 4.69
C GLU A 77 -27.10 -33.72 4.25
N LEU A 78 -26.35 -33.19 3.28
CA LEU A 78 -26.95 -32.38 2.21
C LEU A 78 -27.49 -33.37 1.19
N SER A 79 -28.60 -34.04 1.52
CA SER A 79 -29.37 -34.81 0.57
C SER A 79 -30.83 -34.49 0.77
N SER A 80 -31.36 -33.68 -0.14
CA SER A 80 -32.62 -33.97 -0.82
C SER A 80 -33.69 -34.71 0.01
N ASN A 81 -34.42 -33.97 0.83
CA ASN A 81 -35.87 -34.09 1.03
C ASN A 81 -36.21 -33.48 2.39
N ASP A 82 -36.37 -32.15 2.38
CA ASP A 82 -37.30 -31.51 3.29
C ASP A 82 -38.70 -31.94 2.82
N HIS A 83 -39.08 -33.17 3.16
CA HIS A 83 -40.45 -33.62 3.01
C HIS A 83 -41.29 -32.73 3.92
N SER A 84 -42.08 -31.86 3.30
CA SER A 84 -43.28 -31.33 3.90
C SER A 84 -43.97 -32.45 4.69
N ASP A 85 -44.30 -32.22 5.97
CA ASP A 85 -45.14 -33.12 6.80
C ASP A 85 -46.57 -33.33 6.24
N VAL A 86 -46.82 -32.91 4.99
CA VAL A 86 -48.02 -33.19 4.22
C VAL A 86 -47.83 -34.56 3.60
N ALA A 87 -48.57 -35.55 4.10
CA ALA A 87 -48.64 -36.87 3.46
C ALA A 87 -48.92 -36.68 1.97
N GLU A 88 -48.05 -37.22 1.12
CA GLU A 88 -48.20 -37.17 -0.34
C GLU A 88 -49.58 -37.73 -0.70
N SER A 89 -50.41 -36.89 -1.33
CA SER A 89 -51.76 -37.28 -1.72
C SER A 89 -51.68 -38.34 -2.82
N GLU A 90 -52.69 -39.20 -2.96
CA GLU A 90 -52.81 -40.10 -4.12
C GLU A 90 -52.81 -39.32 -5.46
N LEU A 91 -53.15 -38.02 -5.41
CA LEU A 91 -53.10 -37.07 -6.51
C LEU A 91 -51.67 -36.61 -6.87
N ASP A 92 -50.70 -36.77 -5.96
CA ASP A 92 -49.31 -36.33 -6.12
C ASP A 92 -48.38 -37.44 -6.65
N ALA A 93 -48.92 -38.66 -6.85
CA ALA A 93 -48.16 -39.79 -7.36
C ALA A 93 -47.66 -39.55 -8.80
N ALA A 94 -46.41 -39.96 -9.08
CA ALA A 94 -45.79 -39.75 -10.39
C ALA A 94 -46.54 -40.42 -11.57
N ASP A 95 -47.20 -41.55 -11.30
CA ASP A 95 -47.98 -42.31 -12.28
C ASP A 95 -49.49 -42.00 -12.21
N PHE A 96 -49.87 -40.84 -11.67
CA PHE A 96 -51.28 -40.47 -11.48
C PHE A 96 -52.06 -40.43 -12.80
N ASN A 97 -53.13 -41.23 -12.88
CA ASN A 97 -54.06 -41.24 -14.01
C ASN A 97 -55.40 -40.60 -13.62
N ALA A 98 -55.64 -39.39 -14.12
CA ALA A 98 -56.84 -38.62 -13.83
C ALA A 98 -58.14 -39.34 -14.27
N GLU A 99 -58.15 -40.03 -15.40
CA GLU A 99 -59.36 -40.70 -15.91
C GLU A 99 -59.74 -41.90 -15.05
N GLU A 100 -58.76 -42.66 -14.58
CA GLU A 100 -58.97 -43.83 -13.72
C GLU A 100 -59.41 -43.40 -12.32
N TYR A 101 -58.78 -42.37 -11.76
CA TYR A 101 -59.16 -41.80 -10.47
C TYR A 101 -60.60 -41.27 -10.48
N VAL A 102 -61.00 -40.52 -11.51
CA VAL A 102 -62.37 -40.01 -11.64
C VAL A 102 -63.38 -41.15 -11.82
N LYS A 103 -63.07 -42.16 -12.64
CA LYS A 103 -63.93 -43.35 -12.79
C LYS A 103 -64.11 -44.08 -11.46
N HIS A 104 -63.03 -44.29 -10.71
CA HIS A 104 -63.07 -44.92 -9.40
C HIS A 104 -63.87 -44.09 -8.39
N ALA A 105 -63.67 -42.77 -8.35
CA ALA A 105 -64.42 -41.87 -7.48
C ALA A 105 -65.93 -41.88 -7.80
N LEU A 106 -66.32 -41.89 -9.08
CA LEU A 106 -67.72 -41.97 -9.50
C LEU A 106 -68.39 -43.32 -9.18
N GLN A 107 -67.62 -44.41 -9.15
CA GLN A 107 -68.13 -45.75 -8.83
C GLN A 107 -68.21 -46.03 -7.33
N SER A 108 -67.31 -45.44 -6.54
CA SER A 108 -67.14 -45.75 -5.11
C SER A 108 -67.77 -44.72 -4.17
N GLN A 109 -67.84 -43.44 -4.56
CA GLN A 109 -68.27 -42.35 -3.68
C GLN A 109 -69.74 -41.99 -3.88
N SER A 110 -70.38 -41.56 -2.79
CA SER A 110 -71.71 -40.92 -2.84
C SER A 110 -71.63 -39.51 -3.44
N LEU A 111 -72.75 -38.97 -3.94
CA LEU A 111 -72.81 -37.62 -4.50
C LEU A 111 -72.32 -36.54 -3.51
N SER A 112 -72.62 -36.69 -2.22
CA SER A 112 -72.16 -35.78 -1.16
C SER A 112 -70.65 -35.82 -0.97
N GLU A 113 -70.04 -36.99 -1.05
CA GLU A 113 -68.59 -37.15 -0.97
C GLU A 113 -67.91 -36.57 -2.20
N LEU A 114 -68.47 -36.82 -3.39
CA LEU A 114 -67.97 -36.26 -4.65
C LEU A 114 -68.01 -34.72 -4.67
N LEU A 115 -69.06 -34.12 -4.11
CA LEU A 115 -69.12 -32.66 -3.94
C LEU A 115 -68.08 -32.15 -2.95
N ARG A 116 -67.81 -32.91 -1.88
CA ARG A 116 -66.78 -32.53 -0.90
C ARG A 116 -65.38 -32.63 -1.50
N THR A 117 -65.07 -33.68 -2.25
CA THR A 117 -63.80 -33.85 -2.96
C THR A 117 -63.62 -32.77 -4.03
N TYR A 118 -64.66 -32.47 -4.81
CA TYR A 118 -64.63 -31.36 -5.78
C TYR A 118 -64.31 -30.02 -5.12
N ASN A 119 -64.97 -29.69 -4.01
CA ASN A 119 -64.70 -28.44 -3.30
C ASN A 119 -63.30 -28.41 -2.69
N GLY A 120 -62.79 -29.55 -2.19
CA GLY A 120 -61.42 -29.69 -1.70
C GLY A 120 -60.39 -29.42 -2.80
N VAL A 121 -60.52 -30.11 -3.94
CA VAL A 121 -59.63 -29.88 -5.09
C VAL A 121 -59.70 -28.43 -5.57
N LEU A 122 -60.89 -27.82 -5.58
CA LEU A 122 -61.04 -26.41 -5.95
C LEU A 122 -60.34 -25.46 -4.97
N THR A 123 -60.35 -25.75 -3.66
CA THR A 123 -59.60 -24.98 -2.68
C THR A 123 -58.09 -25.18 -2.83
N ASP A 124 -57.66 -26.42 -3.10
CA ASP A 124 -56.25 -26.77 -3.26
C ASP A 124 -55.65 -26.11 -4.50
N ILE A 125 -56.38 -26.08 -5.63
CA ILE A 125 -55.97 -25.35 -6.84
C ILE A 125 -55.72 -23.86 -6.53
N ARG A 126 -56.58 -23.22 -5.74
CA ARG A 126 -56.43 -21.81 -5.37
C ARG A 126 -55.27 -21.59 -4.40
N ALA A 127 -55.10 -22.51 -3.43
CA ALA A 127 -54.00 -22.46 -2.48
C ALA A 127 -52.65 -22.62 -3.20
N LEU A 128 -52.52 -23.61 -4.09
CA LEU A 128 -51.31 -23.85 -4.88
C LEU A 128 -51.00 -22.70 -5.84
N ASP A 129 -52.00 -22.05 -6.45
CA ASP A 129 -51.76 -20.85 -7.27
C ASP A 129 -51.28 -19.66 -6.43
N ALA A 130 -51.83 -19.50 -5.22
CA ALA A 130 -51.37 -18.46 -4.29
C ALA A 130 -49.94 -18.74 -3.80
N GLU A 131 -49.61 -19.98 -3.47
CA GLU A 131 -48.27 -20.40 -3.06
C GLU A 131 -47.26 -20.23 -4.19
N LYS A 132 -47.59 -20.66 -5.41
CA LYS A 132 -46.76 -20.43 -6.60
C LYS A 132 -46.43 -18.95 -6.78
N LYS A 133 -47.44 -18.08 -6.65
CA LYS A 133 -47.22 -16.63 -6.72
C LYS A 133 -46.32 -16.16 -5.59
N ALA A 134 -46.56 -16.61 -4.35
CA ALA A 134 -45.75 -16.25 -3.20
C ALA A 134 -44.27 -16.66 -3.39
N LEU A 135 -43.99 -17.87 -3.89
CA LEU A 135 -42.65 -18.35 -4.20
C LEU A 135 -41.96 -17.49 -5.27
N VAL A 136 -42.70 -17.12 -6.31
CA VAL A 136 -42.18 -16.24 -7.36
C VAL A 136 -41.83 -14.85 -6.80
N TYR A 137 -42.70 -14.27 -5.97
CA TYR A 137 -42.44 -12.98 -5.33
C TYR A 137 -41.26 -13.04 -4.36
N ASP A 138 -41.18 -14.10 -3.55
CA ASP A 138 -40.06 -14.33 -2.64
C ASP A 138 -38.75 -14.45 -3.42
N ASN A 139 -38.71 -15.25 -4.50
CA ASN A 139 -37.53 -15.40 -5.33
C ASN A 139 -37.09 -14.07 -5.98
N TYR A 140 -38.03 -13.33 -6.58
CA TYR A 140 -37.71 -12.02 -7.15
C TYR A 140 -37.26 -11.02 -6.08
N SER A 141 -37.89 -11.02 -4.90
CA SER A 141 -37.48 -10.15 -3.80
C SER A 141 -36.06 -10.46 -3.32
N LYS A 142 -35.70 -11.74 -3.24
CA LYS A 142 -34.35 -12.22 -2.90
C LYS A 142 -33.33 -11.80 -3.96
N LEU A 143 -33.65 -11.94 -5.25
CA LEU A 143 -32.79 -11.48 -6.35
C LEU A 143 -32.58 -9.96 -6.32
N ILE A 144 -33.63 -9.19 -6.08
CA ILE A 144 -33.55 -7.73 -5.94
C ILE A 144 -32.67 -7.37 -4.73
N ALA A 145 -32.89 -8.01 -3.58
CA ALA A 145 -32.07 -7.78 -2.39
C ALA A 145 -30.60 -8.15 -2.62
N ALA A 146 -30.32 -9.23 -3.33
CA ALA A 146 -28.96 -9.64 -3.70
C ALA A 146 -28.30 -8.62 -4.63
N THR A 147 -29.00 -8.13 -5.65
CA THR A 147 -28.46 -7.11 -6.56
C THR A 147 -28.21 -5.78 -5.85
N GLU A 148 -29.08 -5.37 -4.92
CA GLU A 148 -28.85 -4.17 -4.10
C GLU A 148 -27.66 -4.37 -3.15
N THR A 149 -27.48 -5.58 -2.60
CA THR A 149 -26.31 -5.91 -1.78
C THR A 149 -25.02 -5.81 -2.60
N ILE A 150 -25.01 -6.34 -3.82
CA ILE A 150 -23.87 -6.20 -4.76
C ILE A 150 -23.60 -4.73 -5.06
N ARG A 151 -24.65 -3.94 -5.33
CA ARG A 151 -24.53 -2.49 -5.55
C ARG A 151 -23.89 -1.80 -4.35
N LYS A 152 -24.37 -2.08 -3.13
CA LYS A 152 -23.82 -1.51 -1.89
C LYS A 152 -22.37 -1.93 -1.67
N MET A 153 -22.02 -3.20 -1.91
CA MET A 153 -20.64 -3.67 -1.84
C MET A 153 -19.74 -2.94 -2.83
N ARG A 154 -20.20 -2.73 -4.06
CA ARG A 154 -19.47 -1.95 -5.07
C ARG A 154 -19.31 -0.49 -4.67
N MET A 155 -20.37 0.15 -4.18
CA MET A 155 -20.32 1.53 -3.70
C MET A 155 -19.48 1.70 -2.43
N ASN A 156 -19.23 0.64 -1.67
CA ASN A 156 -18.32 0.63 -0.53
C ASN A 156 -16.88 0.24 -0.91
N MET A 157 -16.68 -0.42 -2.05
CA MET A 157 -15.34 -0.67 -2.62
C MET A 157 -14.83 0.49 -3.48
N ASP A 158 -15.70 1.19 -4.21
CA ASP A 158 -15.35 2.42 -4.93
C ASP A 158 -14.70 3.49 -4.02
N PRO A 159 -15.09 3.69 -2.74
CA PRO A 159 -14.43 4.61 -1.81
C PRO A 159 -13.08 4.12 -1.28
N LEU A 160 -12.59 2.92 -1.62
CA LEU A 160 -11.17 2.59 -1.44
C LEU A 160 -10.28 3.35 -2.44
N ASN A 161 -10.85 3.83 -3.55
CA ASN A 161 -10.16 4.68 -4.51
C ASN A 161 -9.86 6.11 -3.97
N PRO A 162 -10.75 6.82 -3.23
CA PRO A 162 -10.41 8.09 -2.59
C PRO A 162 -9.41 7.95 -1.44
N MET A 163 -9.38 6.86 -0.66
CA MET A 163 -8.28 6.65 0.31
C MET A 163 -6.93 6.47 -0.40
N ALA A 164 -6.89 5.72 -1.51
CA ALA A 164 -5.71 5.67 -2.37
C ALA A 164 -5.38 7.04 -2.98
N SER A 165 -6.39 7.80 -3.41
CA SER A 165 -6.26 9.15 -3.98
C SER A 165 -5.80 10.20 -2.96
N THR A 166 -6.00 9.98 -1.65
CA THR A 166 -5.40 10.82 -0.60
C THR A 166 -3.96 10.44 -0.26
N LEU A 167 -3.54 9.23 -0.63
CA LEU A 167 -2.21 8.73 -0.32
C LEU A 167 -1.16 9.29 -1.29
N ASP A 168 -1.47 9.40 -2.58
CA ASP A 168 -0.61 10.02 -3.59
C ASP A 168 -0.21 11.48 -3.26
N PRO A 169 -1.14 12.41 -2.93
CA PRO A 169 -0.79 13.75 -2.52
C PRO A 169 -0.09 13.78 -1.15
N ALA A 170 -0.38 12.85 -0.25
CA ALA A 170 0.35 12.74 1.02
C ALA A 170 1.82 12.33 0.77
N ILE A 171 2.07 11.38 -0.12
CA ILE A 171 3.41 10.96 -0.55
C ILE A 171 4.12 12.11 -1.27
N ALA A 172 3.44 12.84 -2.16
CA ALA A 172 3.99 14.00 -2.83
C ALA A 172 4.42 15.09 -1.83
N ASN A 173 3.59 15.39 -0.83
CA ASN A 173 3.92 16.32 0.24
C ASN A 173 5.11 15.85 1.09
N ILE A 174 5.21 14.55 1.40
CA ILE A 174 6.36 13.99 2.11
C ILE A 174 7.63 14.14 1.27
N TYR A 175 7.55 13.88 -0.04
CA TYR A 175 8.68 14.03 -0.95
C TYR A 175 9.13 15.49 -1.05
N GLU A 176 8.20 16.43 -1.18
CA GLU A 176 8.50 17.86 -1.21
C GLU A 176 9.18 18.33 0.08
N ARG A 177 8.64 17.93 1.25
CA ARG A 177 9.27 18.21 2.55
C ARG A 177 10.64 17.56 2.71
N ALA A 178 10.80 16.33 2.22
CA ALA A 178 12.09 15.65 2.26
C ALA A 178 13.13 16.34 1.36
N GLN A 179 12.72 16.82 0.17
CA GLN A 179 13.58 17.60 -0.72
C GLN A 179 13.91 18.96 -0.11
N SER A 180 12.95 19.66 0.50
CA SER A 180 13.20 20.94 1.16
C SER A 180 14.20 20.79 2.31
N ILE A 181 14.06 19.76 3.15
CA ILE A 181 15.02 19.43 4.22
C ILE A 181 16.38 19.08 3.62
N LYS A 182 16.42 18.34 2.53
CA LYS A 182 17.68 17.98 1.86
C LYS A 182 18.37 19.20 1.27
N ASP A 183 17.63 20.14 0.68
CA ASP A 183 18.16 21.36 0.11
C ASP A 183 18.57 22.36 1.19
N GLU A 184 17.82 22.44 2.30
CA GLU A 184 18.19 23.20 3.50
C GLU A 184 19.43 22.60 4.16
N LEU A 185 19.53 21.27 4.27
CA LEU A 185 20.72 20.58 4.73
C LEU A 185 21.89 20.85 3.77
N LYS A 186 21.69 20.75 2.46
CA LYS A 186 22.73 21.02 1.46
C LYS A 186 23.20 22.48 1.49
N SER A 187 22.29 23.41 1.79
CA SER A 187 22.56 24.85 1.88
C SER A 187 23.22 25.21 3.22
N SER A 188 22.80 24.59 4.33
CA SER A 188 23.41 24.77 5.66
C SER A 188 24.75 24.06 5.80
N LEU A 189 24.91 22.89 5.16
CA LEU A 189 26.23 22.27 4.91
C LEU A 189 26.97 22.93 3.74
N GLY A 190 26.44 24.04 3.19
CA GLY A 190 26.85 24.71 1.96
C GLY A 190 28.33 24.59 1.70
N GLU A 191 28.71 23.80 0.70
CA GLU A 191 30.06 23.57 0.17
C GLU A 191 31.20 23.27 1.18
N GLY A 192 31.00 23.36 2.48
CA GLY A 192 32.04 23.48 3.51
C GLY A 192 32.83 22.20 3.77
N PRO A 193 32.20 21.01 3.93
CA PRO A 193 32.97 19.82 4.33
C PRO A 193 33.69 19.15 3.15
N ARG A 194 33.16 19.24 1.92
CA ARG A 194 33.84 18.70 0.72
C ARG A 194 34.95 19.63 0.26
N GLN A 195 34.66 20.91 0.07
CA GLN A 195 35.63 21.89 -0.39
C GLN A 195 36.70 22.17 0.69
N GLY A 196 36.35 22.10 1.98
CA GLY A 196 37.31 22.18 3.08
C GLY A 196 38.26 20.99 3.17
N ARG A 197 37.78 19.76 2.92
CA ARG A 197 38.63 18.57 2.87
C ARG A 197 39.55 18.60 1.65
N ASP A 198 39.01 18.95 0.49
CA ASP A 198 39.80 19.11 -0.75
C ASP A 198 40.81 20.28 -0.62
N ALA A 199 40.44 21.38 0.02
CA ALA A 199 41.34 22.52 0.27
C ALA A 199 42.44 22.16 1.28
N ALA A 200 42.11 21.38 2.32
CA ALA A 200 43.08 20.90 3.29
C ALA A 200 44.09 19.94 2.65
N GLU A 201 43.63 19.03 1.79
CA GLU A 201 44.48 18.12 1.01
C GLU A 201 45.37 18.88 0.03
N ARG A 202 44.82 19.85 -0.71
CA ARG A 202 45.59 20.74 -1.59
C ARG A 202 46.63 21.57 -0.82
N ARG A 203 46.34 22.01 0.41
CA ARG A 203 47.31 22.73 1.26
C ARG A 203 48.45 21.81 1.70
N LYS A 204 48.14 20.57 2.11
CA LYS A 204 49.14 19.56 2.46
C LYS A 204 50.05 19.25 1.27
N ALA A 205 49.48 19.03 0.08
CA ALA A 205 50.21 18.76 -1.15
C ALA A 205 51.16 19.93 -1.55
N ARG A 206 50.69 21.18 -1.42
CA ARG A 206 51.53 22.36 -1.65
C ARG A 206 52.68 22.45 -0.66
N ASN A 207 52.45 22.16 0.62
CA ASN A 207 53.50 22.18 1.64
C ASN A 207 54.54 21.08 1.40
N THR A 208 54.12 19.88 0.98
CA THR A 208 55.07 18.82 0.61
C THR A 208 55.89 19.20 -0.61
N ALA A 209 55.28 19.80 -1.63
CA ALA A 209 56.00 20.28 -2.82
C ALA A 209 57.01 21.37 -2.48
N LYS A 210 56.62 22.36 -1.66
CA LYS A 210 57.53 23.42 -1.19
C LYS A 210 58.74 22.84 -0.46
N LYS A 211 58.52 21.87 0.44
CA LYS A 211 59.60 21.25 1.21
C LYS A 211 60.59 20.50 0.31
N VAL A 212 60.10 19.81 -0.71
CA VAL A 212 60.93 19.11 -1.72
C VAL A 212 61.77 20.11 -2.52
N LEU A 213 61.19 21.22 -2.93
CA LEU A 213 61.88 22.28 -3.70
C LEU A 213 62.95 23.03 -2.86
N GLU A 214 62.79 23.09 -1.54
CA GLU A 214 63.78 23.69 -0.61
C GLU A 214 64.91 22.72 -0.24
N THR A 215 64.83 21.43 -0.59
CA THR A 215 65.89 20.46 -0.26
C THR A 215 67.24 20.73 -0.92
N PRO A 216 67.38 21.13 -2.20
CA PRO A 216 68.68 21.36 -2.82
C PRO A 216 69.49 22.47 -2.13
N GLU A 217 68.83 23.48 -1.59
CA GLU A 217 69.47 24.55 -0.82
C GLU A 217 69.99 24.06 0.54
N ASN A 218 69.18 23.26 1.25
CA ASN A 218 69.59 22.61 2.48
C ASN A 218 70.78 21.65 2.26
N LEU A 219 70.83 20.98 1.11
CA LEU A 219 71.96 20.14 0.72
C LEU A 219 73.23 20.95 0.52
N ARG A 220 73.16 22.11 -0.16
CA ARG A 220 74.31 23.01 -0.31
C ARG A 220 74.85 23.46 1.04
N MET A 221 73.96 23.79 1.99
CA MET A 221 74.37 24.15 3.36
C MET A 221 75.04 22.99 4.11
N LEU A 222 74.55 21.77 3.96
CA LEU A 222 75.13 20.59 4.61
C LEU A 222 76.49 20.21 3.99
N VAL A 223 76.62 20.33 2.67
CA VAL A 223 77.89 20.14 1.95
C VAL A 223 78.92 21.21 2.35
N ALA A 224 78.50 22.47 2.48
CA ALA A 224 79.37 23.55 2.97
C ALA A 224 79.83 23.34 4.43
N LYS A 225 79.03 22.65 5.26
CA LYS A 225 79.37 22.27 6.64
C LYS A 225 80.22 21.00 6.74
N GLY A 226 80.51 20.32 5.63
CA GLY A 226 81.29 19.08 5.58
C GLY A 226 80.49 17.79 5.81
N ASN A 227 79.18 17.88 6.11
CA ASN A 227 78.30 16.74 6.37
C ASN A 227 77.73 16.16 5.06
N THR A 228 78.61 15.66 4.20
CA THR A 228 78.24 15.16 2.87
C THR A 228 77.42 13.86 2.90
N GLU A 229 77.59 13.02 3.93
CA GLU A 229 76.87 11.76 4.07
C GLU A 229 75.38 11.98 4.42
N GLU A 230 75.11 12.90 5.35
CA GLU A 230 73.75 13.28 5.72
C GLU A 230 73.02 13.96 4.55
N ALA A 231 73.74 14.78 3.79
CA ALA A 231 73.24 15.39 2.57
C ALA A 231 72.84 14.32 1.54
N LYS A 232 73.70 13.34 1.24
CA LYS A 232 73.39 12.23 0.33
C LYS A 232 72.15 11.46 0.78
N LYS A 233 72.04 11.15 2.08
CA LYS A 233 70.88 10.43 2.63
C LYS A 233 69.56 11.20 2.51
N GLN A 234 69.57 12.51 2.79
CA GLN A 234 68.39 13.37 2.62
C GLN A 234 68.01 13.54 1.14
N TRP A 235 69.02 13.64 0.27
CA TRP A 235 68.81 13.73 -1.17
C TRP A 235 68.24 12.44 -1.75
N GLU A 236 68.75 11.27 -1.41
CA GLU A 236 68.26 9.98 -1.91
C GLU A 236 66.77 9.78 -1.60
N ALA A 237 66.32 10.14 -0.40
CA ALA A 237 64.92 10.07 -0.02
C ALA A 237 64.04 11.00 -0.88
N THR A 238 64.53 12.22 -1.15
CA THR A 238 63.82 13.23 -1.92
C THR A 238 63.84 12.94 -3.43
N ARG A 239 64.96 12.42 -3.93
CA ARG A 239 65.17 11.99 -5.32
C ARG A 239 64.23 10.86 -5.70
N LYS A 240 64.08 9.83 -4.85
CA LYS A 240 63.11 8.74 -5.07
C LYS A 240 61.67 9.27 -5.16
N LEU A 241 61.32 10.32 -4.41
CA LEU A 241 60.01 10.95 -4.49
C LEU A 241 59.83 11.72 -5.81
N LEU A 242 60.84 12.49 -6.24
CA LEU A 242 60.84 13.22 -7.50
C LEU A 242 60.80 12.30 -8.73
N GLU A 243 61.50 11.16 -8.69
CA GLU A 243 61.43 10.15 -9.75
C GLU A 243 60.03 9.55 -9.89
N ARG A 244 59.36 9.26 -8.76
CA ARG A 244 57.94 8.83 -8.75
C ARG A 244 57.00 9.92 -9.26
N TRP A 245 57.29 11.20 -9.05
CA TRP A 245 56.50 12.30 -9.61
C TRP A 245 56.69 12.43 -11.11
N ARG A 246 57.94 12.25 -11.59
CA ARG A 246 58.28 12.21 -13.02
C ARG A 246 57.56 11.07 -13.74
N GLU A 247 57.57 9.86 -13.18
CA GLU A 247 56.87 8.69 -13.74
C GLU A 247 55.34 8.89 -13.85
N ARG A 248 54.75 9.63 -12.90
CA ARG A 248 53.32 9.96 -12.90
C ARG A 248 52.98 11.20 -13.75
N GLY A 249 53.96 11.81 -14.41
CA GLY A 249 53.78 13.01 -15.22
C GLY A 249 53.43 14.27 -14.41
N VAL A 250 53.70 14.28 -13.10
CA VAL A 250 53.40 15.41 -12.21
C VAL A 250 54.58 16.38 -12.20
N GLY A 251 54.35 17.64 -12.57
CA GLY A 251 55.34 18.73 -12.47
C GLY A 251 56.37 18.85 -13.61
N GLY A 252 56.32 17.96 -14.61
CA GLY A 252 57.01 18.15 -15.91
C GLY A 252 58.49 18.57 -15.81
N GLN A 253 58.84 19.67 -16.48
CA GLN A 253 60.21 20.20 -16.56
C GLN A 253 60.74 20.70 -15.21
N ASP A 254 59.86 21.15 -14.30
CA ASP A 254 60.27 21.66 -12.98
C ASP A 254 60.85 20.55 -12.10
N VAL A 255 60.28 19.34 -12.18
CA VAL A 255 60.79 18.16 -11.45
C VAL A 255 62.15 17.73 -11.97
N ALA A 256 62.36 17.75 -13.29
CA ALA A 256 63.65 17.42 -13.90
C ALA A 256 64.73 18.44 -13.50
N ALA A 257 64.42 19.74 -13.57
CA ALA A 257 65.32 20.80 -13.14
C ALA A 257 65.68 20.69 -11.65
N CYS A 258 64.76 20.27 -10.78
CA CYS A 258 65.06 20.07 -9.36
C CYS A 258 65.97 18.87 -9.10
N ILE A 259 65.83 17.78 -9.87
CA ILE A 259 66.75 16.64 -9.78
C ILE A 259 68.17 17.06 -10.20
N GLU A 260 68.29 17.79 -11.31
CA GLU A 260 69.57 18.35 -11.77
C GLU A 260 70.19 19.30 -10.73
N ASP A 261 69.38 20.18 -10.13
CA ASP A 261 69.84 21.14 -9.12
C ASP A 261 70.30 20.47 -7.82
N GLY A 262 69.63 19.39 -7.38
CA GLY A 262 70.06 18.65 -6.20
C GLY A 262 71.29 17.77 -6.44
N ASP A 263 71.45 17.20 -7.65
CA ASP A 263 72.67 16.52 -8.03
C ASP A 263 73.86 17.50 -8.14
N ALA A 264 73.63 18.72 -8.62
CA ALA A 264 74.62 19.82 -8.61
C ALA A 264 74.96 20.28 -7.18
N ALA A 265 73.95 20.38 -6.30
CA ALA A 265 74.13 20.72 -4.89
C ALA A 265 75.04 19.71 -4.17
N LEU A 266 74.94 18.41 -4.46
CA LEU A 266 75.83 17.39 -3.91
C LEU A 266 77.27 17.47 -4.43
N ARG A 267 77.47 18.01 -5.64
CA ARG A 267 78.81 18.28 -6.19
C ARG A 267 79.44 19.56 -5.62
N GLY A 268 78.71 20.33 -4.82
CA GLY A 268 79.17 21.60 -4.26
C GLY A 268 79.08 22.77 -5.25
N GLU A 269 78.31 22.64 -6.34
CA GLU A 269 78.14 23.68 -7.34
C GLU A 269 77.15 24.78 -6.87
N PRO A 270 77.38 26.06 -7.23
CA PRO A 270 76.51 27.16 -6.85
C PRO A 270 75.11 27.03 -7.49
N PRO A 271 74.08 27.72 -6.96
CA PRO A 271 72.72 27.68 -7.51
C PRO A 271 72.68 28.10 -8.98
N ASN A 272 72.17 27.22 -9.85
CA ASN A 272 71.99 27.51 -11.27
C ASN A 272 70.77 28.45 -11.50
N GLU A 273 70.61 29.04 -12.68
CA GLU A 273 69.45 29.90 -13.03
C GLU A 273 68.10 29.18 -12.90
N LYS A 274 68.11 27.85 -13.03
CA LYS A 274 66.97 26.94 -12.88
C LYS A 274 66.75 26.45 -11.44
N SER A 275 67.61 26.84 -10.50
CA SER A 275 67.45 26.49 -9.09
C SER A 275 66.20 27.13 -8.49
N TRP A 276 65.57 26.45 -7.54
CA TRP A 276 64.34 26.92 -6.91
C TRP A 276 64.49 28.31 -6.28
N VAL A 277 65.67 28.65 -5.74
CA VAL A 277 65.95 29.95 -5.12
C VAL A 277 65.81 31.09 -6.14
N ASN A 278 66.45 30.95 -7.30
CA ASN A 278 66.42 31.96 -8.36
C ASN A 278 65.04 32.03 -9.05
N VAL A 279 64.35 30.90 -9.17
CA VAL A 279 62.99 30.83 -9.73
C VAL A 279 61.98 31.46 -8.75
N LYS A 280 62.13 31.22 -7.45
CA LYS A 280 61.30 31.79 -6.38
C LYS A 280 61.51 33.30 -6.30
N GLU A 281 62.75 33.78 -6.35
CA GLU A 281 63.06 35.22 -6.36
C GLU A 281 62.52 35.91 -7.62
N ARG A 282 62.66 35.31 -8.81
CA ARG A 282 62.04 35.85 -10.03
C ARG A 282 60.51 35.88 -9.97
N ARG A 283 59.87 34.86 -9.37
CA ARG A 283 58.41 34.83 -9.21
C ARG A 283 57.91 35.83 -8.16
N ILE A 284 58.72 36.14 -7.15
CA ILE A 284 58.40 37.16 -6.14
C ILE A 284 58.61 38.57 -6.71
N ASN A 285 59.72 38.81 -7.40
CA ASN A 285 60.07 40.12 -7.95
C ASN A 285 59.34 40.45 -9.27
N GLY A 286 58.94 39.44 -10.04
CA GLY A 286 58.14 39.60 -11.26
C GLY A 286 56.63 39.76 -11.02
N GLY A 287 56.18 39.78 -9.76
CA GLY A 287 54.80 40.07 -9.37
C GLY A 287 54.51 41.56 -9.18
N THR A 288 55.45 42.44 -9.53
CA THR A 288 55.30 43.91 -9.44
C THR A 288 55.74 44.58 -10.75
N GLN A 289 55.11 44.19 -11.86
CA GLN A 289 54.82 45.06 -13.02
C GLN A 289 53.55 44.58 -13.70
#